data_AF-A0A926L018-F1
#
_entry.id   AF-A0A926L018-F1
#
_cell.length_a   1.000
_cell.length_b   1.000
_cell.length_c   1.000
_cell.angle_alpha   90.00
_cell.angle_beta   90.00
_cell.angle_gamma   90.00
#
_symmetry.space_group_name_H-M   'P 1'
#
loop_
_entity.id
_entity.type
_entity.pdbx_description
1 polymer ?
#
loop_
_entity_poly.entity_id
_entity_poly.type
_entity_poly.pdbx_seq_one_letter_code
_entity_poly.pdbx_strand_id
1 'polypeptide(L)'
;MSERDDEQREFDLKWADGAEHKEPSARARMLAARWKDNPPGPVPFRADPGPVRSGRRSSWVSTAVVLGSVAAIIVLLGYINFRAPY
;
A
#
# COMPACT_ATOMS: atom_id res chain seq x y z
N MET A 1 16.26 18.26 -15.08
CA MET A 1 16.21 18.62 -13.65
C MET A 1 16.62 17.47 -12.73
N SER A 2 16.71 16.23 -13.23
CA SER A 2 17.11 15.04 -12.44
C SER A 2 18.61 14.94 -12.17
N GLU A 3 19.46 15.34 -13.11
CA GLU A 3 20.92 15.18 -13.01
C GLU A 3 21.54 15.94 -11.82
N ARG A 4 21.02 17.15 -11.52
CA ARG A 4 21.46 17.92 -10.33
C ARG A 4 21.02 17.30 -9.01
N ASP A 5 19.92 16.55 -9.00
CA ASP A 5 19.41 15.88 -7.80
C ASP A 5 20.26 14.63 -7.50
N ASP A 6 20.68 13.92 -8.55
CA ASP A 6 21.61 12.79 -8.46
C ASP A 6 23.00 13.23 -7.97
N GLU A 7 23.52 14.36 -8.47
CA GLU A 7 24.79 14.97 -8.02
C GLU A 7 24.75 15.41 -6.55
N GLN A 8 23.66 16.07 -6.13
CA GLN A 8 23.49 16.52 -4.74
C GLN A 8 23.39 15.33 -3.78
N ARG A 9 22.67 14.27 -4.18
CA ARG A 9 22.56 13.03 -3.42
C ARG A 9 23.91 12.31 -3.32
N GLU A 10 24.71 12.30 -4.38
CA GLU A 10 26.06 11.72 -4.35
C GLU A 10 26.99 12.50 -3.39
N PHE A 11 26.87 13.82 -3.36
CA PHE A 11 27.61 14.67 -2.43
C PHE A 11 27.23 14.39 -0.97
N ASP A 12 25.93 14.37 -0.66
CA ASP A 12 25.44 14.12 0.70
C ASP A 12 25.90 12.75 1.22
N LEU A 13 25.92 11.74 0.35
CA LEU A 13 26.42 10.39 0.68
C LEU A 13 27.93 10.41 0.95
N LYS A 14 28.73 11.00 0.05
CA LYS A 14 30.20 11.08 0.22
C LYS A 14 30.60 11.89 1.46
N TRP A 15 29.87 12.97 1.74
CA TRP A 15 30.09 13.82 2.92
C TRP A 15 29.76 13.07 4.22
N ALA A 16 28.61 12.38 4.27
CA ALA A 16 28.24 11.56 5.42
C ALA A 16 29.19 10.37 5.62
N ASP A 17 29.68 9.78 4.53
CA ASP A 17 30.60 8.64 4.60
C ASP A 17 32.02 9.00 5.03
N GLY A 18 32.47 10.21 4.68
CA GLY A 18 33.79 10.73 5.05
C GLY A 18 33.90 11.28 6.48
N ALA A 19 32.82 11.28 7.26
CA ALA A 19 32.85 11.74 8.65
C ALA A 19 33.69 10.79 9.51
N GLU A 20 34.73 11.33 10.16
CA GLU A 20 35.61 10.60 11.09
C GLU A 20 34.83 10.01 12.28
N HIS A 21 33.79 10.72 12.72
CA HIS A 21 32.95 10.33 13.85
C HIS A 21 31.53 10.06 13.38
N LYS A 22 31.24 8.79 13.11
CA LYS A 22 29.87 8.32 12.82
C LYS A 22 29.15 8.01 14.12
N GLU A 23 28.63 9.04 14.77
CA GLU A 23 27.79 8.80 15.93
C GLU A 23 26.47 8.12 15.52
N PRO A 24 26.00 7.10 16.27
CA PRO A 24 24.72 6.48 15.98
C PRO A 24 23.61 7.52 16.08
N SER A 25 22.68 7.49 15.12
CA SER A 25 21.52 8.38 15.12
C SER A 25 20.76 8.28 16.46
N ALA A 26 20.08 9.35 16.86
CA ALA A 26 19.30 9.36 18.10
C ALA A 26 18.35 8.14 18.18
N ARG A 27 17.75 7.75 17.05
CA ARG A 27 16.91 6.55 16.94
C ARG A 27 17.69 5.26 17.18
N ALA A 28 18.91 5.12 16.65
CA ALA A 28 19.76 3.96 16.91
C ALA A 28 20.11 3.85 18.40
N ARG A 29 20.37 4.97 19.09
CA ARG A 29 20.58 4.99 20.55
C ARG A 29 19.34 4.58 21.33
N MET A 30 18.16 5.07 20.94
CA MET A 30 16.87 4.68 21.55
C MET A 30 16.55 3.20 21.34
N LEU A 31 16.83 2.66 20.15
CA LEU A 31 16.66 1.23 19.87
C LEU A 31 17.66 0.39 20.67
N ALA A 32 18.92 0.81 20.76
CA ALA A 32 19.91 0.13 21.59
C ALA A 32 19.47 0.08 23.07
N ALA A 33 18.92 1.17 23.61
CA ALA A 33 18.34 1.19 24.95
C ALA A 33 17.12 0.25 25.08
N ARG A 34 16.19 0.29 24.11
CA ARG A 34 14.99 -0.58 24.11
C ARG A 34 15.33 -2.07 23.96
N TRP A 35 16.32 -2.40 23.14
CA TRP A 35 16.72 -3.77 22.83
C TRP A 35 17.62 -4.39 23.89
N LYS A 36 18.21 -3.58 24.78
CA LYS A 36 18.94 -4.06 25.96
C LYS A 36 18.03 -4.91 26.86
N ASP A 37 16.80 -4.45 27.08
CA ASP A 37 15.84 -5.11 27.97
C ASP A 37 14.89 -6.06 27.21
N ASN A 38 14.58 -5.78 25.95
CA ASN A 38 13.70 -6.61 25.14
C ASN A 38 14.22 -6.72 23.68
N PRO A 39 15.08 -7.71 23.38
CA PRO A 39 15.63 -7.87 22.04
C PRO A 39 14.51 -8.16 21.03
N PRO A 40 14.65 -7.71 19.77
CA PRO A 40 13.69 -8.05 18.74
C PRO A 40 13.72 -9.56 18.48
N GLY A 41 12.55 -10.17 18.30
CA GLY A 41 12.46 -11.57 17.90
C GLY A 41 13.13 -11.82 16.54
N PRO A 42 13.42 -13.08 16.19
CA PRO A 42 14.02 -13.43 14.91
C PRO A 42 13.11 -12.96 13.77
N VAL A 43 13.57 -11.93 13.05
CA VAL A 43 12.93 -11.44 11.84
C VAL A 43 13.67 -12.04 10.64
N PRO A 44 12.96 -12.56 9.63
CA PRO A 44 13.62 -13.04 8.43
C PRO A 44 14.30 -11.86 7.71
N PHE A 45 15.52 -12.08 7.19
CA PHE A 45 16.33 -11.05 6.49
C PHE A 45 15.58 -10.40 5.32
N ARG A 46 14.64 -11.16 4.74
CA ARG A 46 13.55 -10.64 3.93
C ARG A 46 12.29 -10.83 4.73
N ALA A 47 11.61 -9.75 5.09
CA ALA A 47 10.23 -9.85 5.51
C ALA A 47 9.51 -10.66 4.43
N ASP A 48 9.07 -11.87 4.76
CA ASP A 48 8.15 -12.61 3.90
C ASP A 48 7.02 -11.61 3.62
N PRO A 49 6.66 -11.32 2.36
CA PRO A 49 5.49 -10.51 2.10
C PRO A 49 4.33 -11.27 2.74
N GLY A 50 4.01 -10.91 3.99
CA GLY A 50 3.04 -11.61 4.82
C GLY A 50 1.78 -11.79 3.98
N PRO A 51 1.10 -12.94 4.08
CA PRO A 51 0.18 -13.42 3.06
C PRO A 51 -0.65 -12.26 2.57
N VAL A 52 -0.33 -11.79 1.37
CA VAL A 52 -1.18 -10.87 0.64
C VAL A 52 -2.44 -11.68 0.42
N ARG A 53 -3.37 -11.59 1.38
CA ARG A 53 -4.79 -11.73 1.10
C ARG A 53 -5.05 -10.63 0.10
N SER A 54 -4.73 -10.93 -1.15
CA SER A 54 -5.08 -10.16 -2.29
C SER A 54 -6.57 -9.94 -2.12
N GLY A 55 -6.92 -8.70 -1.78
CA GLY A 55 -8.29 -8.23 -1.65
C GLY A 55 -8.96 -8.19 -3.02
N ARG A 56 -8.78 -9.22 -3.83
CA ARG A 56 -9.39 -9.43 -5.14
C ARG A 56 -10.85 -9.86 -5.00
N ARG A 57 -11.49 -9.51 -3.88
CA ARG A 57 -12.94 -9.64 -3.68
C ARG A 57 -13.71 -8.36 -4.05
N SER A 58 -13.02 -7.30 -4.49
CA SER A 58 -13.65 -5.97 -4.64
C SER A 58 -13.61 -5.36 -6.05
N SER A 59 -13.31 -6.12 -7.12
CA SER A 59 -13.40 -5.59 -8.49
C SER A 59 -14.70 -5.90 -9.21
N TRP A 60 -15.49 -6.88 -8.75
CA TRP A 60 -16.70 -7.34 -9.45
C TRP A 60 -18.00 -6.82 -8.84
N VAL A 61 -17.93 -6.19 -7.67
CA VAL A 61 -19.11 -5.64 -6.98
C VAL A 61 -19.78 -4.57 -7.84
N SER A 62 -19.01 -3.63 -8.39
CA SER A 62 -19.54 -2.59 -9.28
C SER A 62 -20.20 -3.19 -10.53
N THR A 63 -19.58 -4.21 -11.13
CA THR A 63 -20.15 -4.91 -12.30
C THR A 63 -21.47 -5.60 -11.96
N ALA A 64 -21.54 -6.30 -10.81
CA ALA A 64 -22.76 -6.96 -10.38
C ALA A 64 -23.89 -5.96 -10.08
N VAL A 65 -23.58 -4.82 -9.47
CA VAL A 65 -24.57 -3.75 -9.18
C VAL A 65 -25.12 -3.13 -10.47
N VAL A 66 -24.26 -2.86 -11.46
CA VAL A 66 -24.67 -2.31 -12.75
C VAL A 66 -25.56 -3.30 -13.49
N LEU A 67 -25.15 -4.57 -13.61
CA LEU A 67 -25.95 -5.58 -14.30
C LEU A 67 -27.29 -5.83 -13.59
N GLY A 68 -27.29 -5.86 -12.26
CA GLY A 68 -28.53 -5.96 -11.47
C GLY A 68 -29.48 -4.80 -11.71
N SER A 69 -28.97 -3.57 -11.72
CA SER A 69 -29.77 -2.36 -11.99
C SER A 69 -30.37 -2.36 -13.39
N VAL A 70 -29.58 -2.71 -14.41
CA VAL A 70 -30.05 -2.80 -15.79
C VAL A 70 -31.14 -3.87 -15.93
N ALA A 71 -30.93 -5.05 -15.35
CA ALA A 71 -31.92 -6.12 -15.38
C ALA A 71 -33.24 -5.72 -14.69
N ALA A 72 -33.15 -5.04 -13.53
CA ALA A 72 -34.33 -4.55 -12.82
C ALA A 72 -35.13 -3.52 -13.64
N ILE A 73 -34.45 -2.60 -14.34
CA ILE A 73 -35.11 -1.61 -15.21
C ILE A 73 -35.83 -2.32 -16.38
N ILE A 74 -35.18 -3.30 -17.02
CA ILE A 74 -35.78 -4.05 -18.12
C ILE A 74 -37.04 -4.79 -17.65
N VAL A 75 -36.96 -5.48 -16.51
CA VAL A 75 -38.11 -6.19 -15.94
C VAL A 75 -39.23 -5.22 -15.55
N LEU A 76 -38.90 -4.09 -14.94
CA LEU A 76 -39.89 -3.08 -14.55
C LEU A 76 -40.61 -2.48 -15.77
N LEU A 77 -39.88 -2.07 -16.80
CA LEU A 77 -40.46 -1.54 -18.04
C LEU A 77 -41.27 -2.59 -18.78
N GLY A 78 -40.79 -3.83 -18.82
CA GLY A 78 -41.53 -4.96 -19.39
C GLY A 78 -42.83 -5.23 -18.62
N TYR A 79 -42.78 -5.20 -17.29
CA TYR A 79 -43.95 -5.40 -16.44
C TYR A 79 -44.98 -4.27 -16.59
N ILE A 80 -44.54 -3.01 -16.66
CA ILE A 80 -45.43 -1.86 -16.91
C ILE A 80 -46.10 -1.98 -18.28
N ASN A 81 -45.35 -2.29 -19.34
CA ASN A 81 -45.91 -2.51 -20.68
C ASN A 81 -46.89 -3.69 -20.72
N PHE A 82 -46.59 -4.78 -20.02
CA PHE A 82 -47.49 -5.93 -19.92
C PHE A 82 -48.79 -5.61 -19.17
N ARG A 83 -48.71 -4.72 -18.17
CA ARG A 83 -49.85 -4.32 -17.34
C ARG A 83 -50.65 -3.15 -17.90
N ALA A 84 -50.10 -2.40 -18.86
CA ALA A 84 -50.83 -1.36 -19.57
C ALA A 84 -51.79 -2.03 -20.57
N PRO A 85 -53.12 -2.01 -20.34
CA PRO A 85 -54.05 -2.34 -21.41
C PRO A 85 -54.05 -1.17 -22.39
N TYR A 86 -53.89 -1.48 -23.68
CA TYR A 86 -54.02 -0.53 -24.79
C TYR A 86 -55.26 0.35 -24.67
#